data_AF-A0A292SRD3-F1
#
_entry.id   AF-A0A292SRD3-F1
#
_cell.length_a   1.000
_cell.length_b   1.000
_cell.length_c   1.000
_cell.angle_alpha   90.00
_cell.angle_beta   90.00
_cell.angle_gamma   90.00
#
_symmetry.space_group_name_H-M   'P 1'
#
loop_
_entity.id
_entity.type
_entity.pdbx_description
1 polymer ?
#
loop_
_entity_poly.entity_id
_entity_poly.type
_entity_poly.pdbx_seq_one_letter_code
_entity_poly.pdbx_strand_id
1 'polypeptide(L)'
;MKGKYHYIVTKNEPFLNLEHLKGNYRNGYQNFANEAVREVEYFEKLEKNAKKSLGVSKYFVDENRRNFEIAKEEKERIEKAKKYHVWEEGKFDKQSEEADYYYDLNRRRLEESESKKAAYEAQIQRAKERLPKAAAKYKLLKELDDKSGEKEIYLRKNRDNNQEILRTNYQLKVTKSRIESYNAEKDIINAQITHAKINIKNLEETEQHKYDNLYEINKFRDSIEENKKKLKEKDNTIAYLQTEKIKLETYMQKLKKNQAEINKDFERINPQLDAIMAKIEAFYKENYPDYLW
;
A
#
# COMPACT_ATOMS: atom_id res chain seq x y z
N MET A 1 6.81 26.96 -45.00
CA MET A 1 5.96 27.16 -43.80
C MET A 1 6.45 26.24 -42.70
N LYS A 2 6.85 26.78 -41.54
CA LYS A 2 7.33 26.00 -40.39
C LYS A 2 6.16 25.21 -39.82
N GLY A 3 6.18 23.89 -39.99
CA GLY A 3 5.25 22.98 -39.32
C GLY A 3 5.47 23.08 -37.81
N LYS A 4 4.64 23.89 -37.14
CA LYS A 4 4.44 23.77 -35.70
C LYS A 4 3.86 22.38 -35.48
N TYR A 5 4.69 21.43 -35.07
CA TYR A 5 4.23 20.24 -34.40
C TYR A 5 3.35 20.73 -33.26
N HIS A 6 2.04 20.67 -33.46
CA HIS A 6 1.10 20.87 -32.39
C HIS A 6 1.45 19.77 -31.40
N TYR A 7 2.05 20.18 -30.29
CA TYR A 7 2.22 19.33 -29.14
C TYR A 7 0.84 18.82 -28.81
N ILE A 8 0.55 17.58 -29.21
CA ILE A 8 -0.53 16.83 -28.60
C ILE A 8 0.00 16.55 -27.19
N VAL A 9 -0.12 17.56 -26.32
CA VAL A 9 -0.28 17.36 -24.89
C VAL A 9 -1.56 16.55 -24.80
N THR A 10 -1.42 15.23 -24.80
CA THR A 10 -2.56 14.35 -24.62
C THR A 10 -3.09 14.63 -23.23
N LYS A 11 -4.30 15.21 -23.18
CA LYS A 11 -5.25 15.15 -22.05
C LYS A 11 -5.56 13.71 -21.56
N ASN A 12 -4.78 12.72 -21.98
CA ASN A 12 -5.00 11.27 -21.89
C ASN A 12 -3.69 10.52 -21.57
N GLU A 13 -2.71 11.10 -20.85
CA GLU A 13 -1.67 10.23 -20.26
C GLU A 13 -2.30 9.53 -19.04
N PRO A 14 -2.40 8.17 -19.02
CA PRO A 14 -3.20 7.40 -18.06
C PRO A 14 -2.51 7.25 -16.69
N PHE A 15 -1.63 8.19 -16.35
CA PHE A 15 -0.77 8.08 -15.18
C PHE A 15 -1.37 8.85 -14.02
N LEU A 16 -1.18 8.28 -12.82
CA LEU A 16 -1.74 8.72 -11.53
C LEU A 16 -1.92 10.25 -11.42
N ASN A 17 -3.15 10.68 -11.15
CA ASN A 17 -3.54 12.08 -10.99
C ASN A 17 -3.25 12.57 -9.57
N LEU A 18 -2.68 13.77 -9.43
CA LEU A 18 -2.40 14.43 -8.16
C LEU A 18 -3.65 14.60 -7.27
N GLU A 19 -4.82 14.88 -7.85
CA GLU A 19 -6.06 15.00 -7.07
C GLU A 19 -6.49 13.68 -6.44
N HIS A 20 -6.31 12.57 -7.16
CA HIS A 20 -6.56 11.24 -6.62
C HIS A 20 -5.61 10.91 -5.45
N LEU A 21 -4.34 11.31 -5.55
CA LEU A 21 -3.36 11.19 -4.48
C LEU A 21 -3.77 12.01 -3.24
N LYS A 22 -4.11 13.29 -3.40
CA LYS A 22 -4.52 14.17 -2.29
C LYS A 22 -5.72 13.64 -1.53
N GLY A 23 -6.70 13.05 -2.22
CA GLY A 23 -7.89 12.49 -1.59
C GLY A 23 -7.62 11.22 -0.76
N ASN A 24 -6.49 10.54 -0.99
CA ASN A 24 -6.30 9.17 -0.51
C ASN A 24 -4.99 8.88 0.22
N TYR A 25 -3.97 9.73 0.14
CA TYR A 25 -2.64 9.45 0.70
C TYR A 25 -2.61 9.22 2.23
N ARG A 26 -3.65 9.66 2.94
CA ARG A 26 -3.81 9.44 4.38
C ARG A 26 -4.61 8.16 4.72
N ASN A 27 -5.28 7.55 3.75
CA ASN A 27 -6.22 6.44 3.91
C ASN A 27 -5.53 5.08 3.68
N GLY A 28 -4.57 4.72 4.53
CA GLY A 28 -3.92 3.39 4.51
C GLY A 28 -3.29 3.02 3.16
N TYR A 29 -2.92 1.75 3.00
CA TYR A 29 -2.13 1.28 1.85
C TYR A 29 -2.91 1.33 0.54
N GLN A 30 -2.63 2.34 -0.29
CA GLN A 30 -2.93 2.36 -1.71
C GLN A 30 -1.61 2.24 -2.49
N ASN A 31 -1.60 1.46 -3.57
CA ASN A 31 -0.39 1.14 -4.34
C ASN A 31 -0.10 2.19 -5.42
N PHE A 32 0.21 3.41 -5.03
CA PHE A 32 0.46 4.50 -5.98
C PHE A 32 1.73 4.29 -6.80
N ALA A 33 2.74 3.63 -6.23
CA ALA A 33 3.99 3.35 -6.90
C ALA A 33 3.81 2.41 -8.11
N ASN A 34 2.84 1.49 -8.08
CA ASN A 34 2.59 0.57 -9.20
C ASN A 34 2.13 1.29 -10.47
N GLU A 35 1.36 2.37 -10.33
CA GLU A 35 0.98 3.19 -11.48
C GLU A 35 2.16 4.00 -12.04
N ALA A 36 3.07 4.44 -11.16
CA ALA A 36 4.29 5.15 -11.57
C ALA A 36 5.33 4.23 -12.21
N VAL A 37 5.44 2.96 -11.79
CA VAL A 37 6.30 1.97 -12.46
C VAL A 37 5.88 1.78 -13.91
N ARG A 38 4.58 1.76 -14.21
CA ARG A 38 4.09 1.64 -15.59
C ARG A 38 4.54 2.80 -16.48
N GLU A 39 4.63 4.01 -15.92
CA GLU A 39 5.16 5.19 -16.63
C GLU A 39 6.65 5.00 -16.97
N VAL A 40 7.45 4.50 -16.02
CA VAL A 40 8.88 4.19 -16.25
C VAL A 40 9.04 3.11 -17.32
N GLU A 41 8.36 1.98 -17.17
CA GLU A 41 8.43 0.86 -18.12
C GLU A 41 8.01 1.25 -19.54
N TYR A 42 7.02 2.14 -19.67
CA TYR A 42 6.57 2.66 -20.95
C TYR A 42 7.68 3.41 -21.68
N PHE A 43 8.35 4.36 -20.99
CA PHE A 43 9.41 5.15 -21.60
C PHE A 43 10.68 4.34 -21.88
N GLU A 44 11.01 3.34 -21.04
CA GLU A 44 12.10 2.39 -21.31
C GLU A 44 11.85 1.59 -22.59
N LYS A 45 10.62 1.04 -22.74
CA LYS A 45 10.23 0.30 -23.95
C LYS A 45 10.23 1.19 -25.18
N LEU A 46 9.76 2.43 -25.06
CA LEU A 46 9.76 3.41 -26.15
C LEU A 46 11.20 3.71 -26.62
N GLU A 47 12.11 4.01 -25.70
CA GLU A 47 13.51 4.31 -26.04
C GLU A 47 14.20 3.11 -26.69
N LYS A 48 14.02 1.90 -26.13
CA LYS A 48 14.62 0.67 -26.63
C LYS A 48 14.15 0.36 -28.05
N ASN A 49 12.84 0.45 -28.30
CA ASN A 49 12.27 0.17 -29.61
C ASN A 49 12.69 1.22 -30.64
N ALA A 50 12.68 2.52 -30.27
CA ALA A 50 13.11 3.58 -31.15
C ALA A 50 14.61 3.48 -31.52
N LYS A 51 15.50 3.12 -30.58
CA LYS A 51 16.92 2.86 -30.86
C LYS A 51 17.12 1.72 -31.86
N LYS A 52 16.38 0.61 -31.69
CA LYS A 52 16.44 -0.54 -32.61
C LYS A 52 16.00 -0.13 -34.02
N SER A 53 14.85 0.54 -34.13
CA SER A 53 14.30 0.97 -35.42
C SER A 53 15.14 2.07 -36.08
N LEU A 54 15.79 2.93 -35.31
CA LEU A 54 16.71 3.94 -35.82
C LEU A 54 17.92 3.32 -36.52
N GLY A 55 18.47 2.22 -35.98
CA GLY A 55 19.58 1.51 -36.62
C GLY A 55 19.22 0.99 -38.02
N VAL A 56 18.03 0.40 -38.15
CA VAL A 56 17.49 -0.07 -39.44
C VAL A 56 17.20 1.11 -40.37
N SER A 57 16.60 2.18 -39.85
CA SER A 57 16.26 3.37 -40.65
C SER A 57 17.50 4.09 -41.18
N LYS A 58 18.61 4.14 -40.43
CA LYS A 58 19.87 4.74 -40.90
C LYS A 58 20.43 4.00 -42.11
N TYR A 59 20.43 2.67 -42.07
CA TYR A 59 20.85 1.84 -43.20
C TYR A 59 20.04 2.17 -44.46
N PHE A 60 18.71 2.23 -44.36
CA PHE A 60 17.85 2.57 -45.50
C PHE A 60 18.05 4.00 -46.00
N VAL A 61 18.31 4.98 -45.12
CA VAL A 61 18.64 6.34 -45.55
C VAL A 61 19.94 6.35 -46.35
N ASP A 62 20.99 5.67 -45.88
CA ASP A 62 22.28 5.62 -46.56
C ASP A 62 22.17 4.90 -47.92
N GLU A 63 21.42 3.79 -47.97
CA GLU A 63 21.15 3.05 -49.21
C GLU A 63 20.32 3.87 -50.20
N ASN A 64 19.21 4.47 -49.76
CA ASN A 64 18.36 5.30 -50.63
C ASN A 64 19.06 6.58 -51.07
N ARG A 65 19.99 7.12 -50.27
CA ARG A 65 20.81 8.27 -50.65
C ARG A 65 21.77 7.92 -51.78
N ARG A 66 22.46 6.78 -51.69
CA ARG A 66 23.30 6.27 -52.80
C ARG A 66 22.47 6.05 -54.07
N ASN A 67 21.30 5.42 -53.94
CA ASN A 67 20.41 5.17 -55.08
C ASN A 67 19.90 6.48 -55.70
N PHE A 68 19.60 7.50 -54.88
CA PHE A 68 19.22 8.82 -55.35
C PHE A 68 20.38 9.55 -56.05
N GLU A 69 21.60 9.47 -55.51
CA GLU A 69 22.80 10.05 -56.13
C GLU A 69 23.08 9.42 -57.50
N ILE A 70 23.00 8.08 -57.61
CA ILE A 70 23.14 7.36 -58.89
C ILE A 70 22.05 7.81 -59.89
N ALA A 71 20.78 7.85 -59.46
CA ALA A 71 19.67 8.27 -60.33
C ALA A 71 19.80 9.73 -60.78
N LYS A 72 20.34 10.59 -59.91
CA LYS A 72 20.62 12.00 -60.21
C LYS A 72 21.76 12.13 -61.24
N GLU A 73 22.87 11.44 -61.04
CA GLU A 73 24.00 11.44 -61.97
C GLU A 73 23.59 10.91 -63.36
N GLU A 74 22.78 9.86 -63.41
CA GLU A 74 22.28 9.28 -64.66
C GLU A 74 21.35 10.25 -65.41
N LYS A 75 20.44 10.91 -64.68
CA LYS A 75 19.59 11.96 -65.25
C LYS A 75 20.44 13.12 -65.80
N GLU A 76 21.43 13.60 -65.04
CA GLU A 76 22.34 14.67 -65.50
C GLU A 76 23.17 14.23 -66.72
N ARG A 77 23.57 12.95 -66.80
CA ARG A 77 24.28 12.37 -67.95
C ARG A 77 23.41 12.40 -69.20
N ILE A 78 22.15 11.98 -69.09
CA ILE A 78 21.18 11.99 -70.21
C ILE A 78 20.84 13.43 -70.63
N GLU A 79 20.65 14.35 -69.69
CA GLU A 79 20.45 15.78 -69.99
C GLU A 79 21.65 16.40 -70.73
N LYS A 80 22.88 16.07 -70.32
CA LYS A 80 24.09 16.50 -71.03
C LYS A 80 24.19 15.86 -72.42
N ALA A 81 23.92 14.56 -72.55
CA ALA A 81 23.91 13.88 -73.85
C ALA A 81 22.90 14.51 -74.81
N LYS A 82 21.70 14.85 -74.32
CA LYS A 82 20.68 15.60 -75.06
C LYS A 82 21.17 16.99 -75.52
N LYS A 83 22.03 17.64 -74.73
CA LYS A 83 22.55 18.98 -75.02
C LYS A 83 23.69 19.01 -76.05
N TYR A 84 24.53 17.97 -76.11
CA TYR A 84 25.81 17.99 -76.86
C TYR A 84 25.91 17.02 -78.07
N HIS A 85 24.95 16.10 -78.29
CA HIS A 85 24.95 15.19 -79.44
C HIS A 85 23.81 15.41 -80.44
N VAL A 86 24.15 15.22 -81.73
CA VAL A 86 23.30 15.35 -82.93
C VAL A 86 22.23 14.26 -82.97
N TRP A 87 21.04 14.63 -83.44
CA TRP A 87 19.74 13.96 -83.28
C TRP A 87 19.60 12.63 -84.04
N GLU A 88 19.25 11.57 -83.31
CA GLU A 88 18.37 10.49 -83.80
C GLU A 88 17.03 10.61 -83.03
N GLU A 89 15.96 10.99 -83.72
CA GLU A 89 14.62 11.14 -83.12
C GLU A 89 14.17 9.84 -82.43
N GLY A 90 13.77 9.94 -81.16
CA GLY A 90 13.04 8.89 -80.42
C GLY A 90 13.85 7.91 -79.54
N LYS A 91 15.19 7.84 -79.63
CA LYS A 91 15.99 6.90 -78.80
C LYS A 91 16.21 7.36 -77.35
N PHE A 92 16.37 8.67 -77.13
CA PHE A 92 16.66 9.23 -75.80
C PHE A 92 15.44 9.74 -75.03
N ASP A 93 14.26 9.83 -75.67
CA ASP A 93 13.04 10.26 -74.98
C ASP A 93 12.59 9.22 -73.96
N LYS A 94 12.57 7.94 -74.35
CA LYS A 94 12.28 6.83 -73.42
C LYS A 94 13.30 6.72 -72.29
N GLN A 95 14.59 6.91 -72.59
CA GLN A 95 15.64 6.88 -71.57
C GLN A 95 15.55 8.06 -70.60
N SER A 96 15.14 9.24 -71.09
CA SER A 96 14.90 10.41 -70.27
C SER A 96 13.68 10.23 -69.36
N GLU A 97 12.58 9.74 -69.90
CA GLU A 97 11.36 9.44 -69.12
C GLU A 97 11.65 8.39 -68.03
N GLU A 98 12.45 7.37 -68.35
CA GLU A 98 12.89 6.36 -67.40
C GLU A 98 13.80 6.95 -66.31
N ALA A 99 14.75 7.82 -66.66
CA ALA A 99 15.62 8.50 -65.71
C ALA A 99 14.84 9.46 -64.79
N ASP A 100 13.86 10.19 -65.32
CA ASP A 100 12.96 11.04 -64.53
C ASP A 100 12.13 10.22 -63.54
N TYR A 101 11.59 9.08 -63.97
CA TYR A 101 10.86 8.15 -63.12
C TYR A 101 11.71 7.64 -61.95
N TYR A 102 12.93 7.15 -62.21
CA TYR A 102 13.81 6.66 -61.16
C TYR A 102 14.35 7.75 -60.24
N TYR A 103 14.58 8.96 -60.77
CA TYR A 103 14.93 10.13 -59.95
C TYR A 103 13.82 10.44 -58.94
N ASP A 104 12.58 10.58 -59.40
CA ASP A 104 11.44 10.89 -58.54
C ASP A 104 11.12 9.77 -57.53
N LEU A 105 11.21 8.51 -57.96
CA LEU A 105 11.02 7.34 -57.11
C LEU A 105 12.03 7.30 -55.96
N ASN A 106 13.32 7.46 -56.27
CA ASN A 106 14.38 7.43 -55.27
C ASN A 106 14.36 8.67 -54.36
N ARG A 107 13.96 9.85 -54.88
CA ARG A 107 13.71 11.03 -54.04
C ARG A 107 12.64 10.74 -52.97
N ARG A 108 11.48 10.20 -53.37
CA ARG A 108 10.40 9.87 -52.42
C ARG A 108 10.82 8.83 -51.38
N ARG A 109 11.54 7.77 -51.81
CA ARG A 109 12.07 6.76 -50.89
C ARG A 109 13.05 7.32 -49.87
N LEU A 110 13.91 8.25 -50.30
CA LEU A 110 14.84 8.96 -49.42
C LEU A 110 14.08 9.84 -48.42
N GLU A 111 13.13 10.65 -48.88
CA GLU A 111 12.28 11.50 -48.02
C GLU A 111 11.51 10.69 -46.97
N GLU A 112 10.90 9.56 -47.35
CA GLU A 112 10.20 8.68 -46.42
C GLU A 112 11.15 8.07 -45.37
N SER A 113 12.35 7.67 -45.79
CA SER A 113 13.36 7.08 -44.90
C SER A 113 13.92 8.10 -43.92
N GLU A 114 14.14 9.34 -44.38
CA GLU A 114 14.57 10.46 -43.54
C GLU A 114 13.47 10.87 -42.54
N SER A 115 12.20 10.87 -42.96
CA SER A 115 11.05 11.12 -42.07
C SER A 115 10.94 10.07 -40.97
N LYS A 116 11.08 8.78 -41.30
CA LYS A 116 11.06 7.69 -40.31
C LYS A 116 12.23 7.80 -39.32
N LYS A 117 13.43 8.10 -39.81
CA LYS A 117 14.61 8.35 -38.98
C LYS A 117 14.35 9.49 -37.98
N ALA A 118 13.85 10.63 -38.46
CA ALA A 118 13.53 11.78 -37.63
C ALA A 118 12.47 11.47 -36.56
N ALA A 119 11.46 10.66 -36.90
CA ALA A 119 10.46 10.22 -35.93
C ALA A 119 11.06 9.37 -34.80
N TYR A 120 11.96 8.44 -35.11
CA TYR A 120 12.65 7.64 -34.08
C TYR A 120 13.60 8.48 -33.22
N GLU A 121 14.33 9.42 -33.81
CA GLU A 121 15.18 10.36 -33.07
C GLU A 121 14.35 11.22 -32.10
N ALA A 122 13.18 11.70 -32.53
CA ALA A 122 12.24 12.42 -31.67
C ALA A 122 11.69 11.56 -30.52
N GLN A 123 11.38 10.27 -30.77
CA GLN A 123 10.95 9.33 -29.72
C GLN A 123 12.04 9.09 -28.67
N ILE A 124 13.29 8.91 -29.11
CA ILE A 124 14.44 8.76 -28.20
C ILE A 124 14.61 10.03 -27.36
N GLN A 125 14.54 11.21 -27.98
CA GLN A 125 14.69 12.47 -27.26
C GLN A 125 13.58 12.67 -26.22
N ARG A 126 12.33 12.34 -26.58
CA ARG A 126 11.20 12.36 -25.64
C ARG A 126 11.42 11.41 -24.47
N ALA A 127 11.87 10.18 -24.73
CA ALA A 127 12.16 9.23 -23.66
C ALA A 127 13.30 9.70 -22.74
N LYS A 128 14.37 10.27 -23.30
CA LYS A 128 15.47 10.87 -22.52
C LYS A 128 15.02 12.00 -21.60
N GLU A 129 14.05 12.80 -22.04
CA GLU A 129 13.50 13.88 -21.23
C GLU A 129 12.54 13.38 -20.14
N ARG A 130 11.71 12.38 -20.46
CA ARG A 130 10.61 11.93 -19.60
C ARG A 130 11.01 10.85 -18.60
N LEU A 131 11.94 9.97 -18.94
CA LEU A 131 12.34 8.84 -18.10
C LEU A 131 12.95 9.26 -16.74
N PRO A 132 13.81 10.29 -16.66
CA PRO A 132 14.29 10.79 -15.36
C PRO A 132 13.16 11.33 -14.49
N LYS A 133 12.18 12.02 -15.10
CA LYS A 133 11.00 12.56 -14.40
C LYS A 133 10.12 11.42 -13.86
N ALA A 134 9.80 10.42 -14.69
CA ALA A 134 9.04 9.25 -14.28
C ALA A 134 9.74 8.46 -13.15
N ALA A 135 11.07 8.30 -13.22
CA ALA A 135 11.84 7.63 -12.18
C ALA A 135 11.85 8.42 -10.86
N ALA A 136 11.95 9.75 -10.91
CA ALA A 136 11.85 10.62 -9.74
C ALA A 136 10.45 10.57 -9.11
N LYS A 137 9.41 10.62 -9.94
CA LYS A 137 8.01 10.43 -9.53
C LYS A 137 7.80 9.11 -8.80
N TYR A 138 8.29 8.00 -9.37
CA TYR A 138 8.22 6.68 -8.75
C TYR A 138 8.87 6.66 -7.36
N LYS A 139 10.07 7.24 -7.20
CA LYS A 139 10.75 7.29 -5.91
C LYS A 139 9.91 7.99 -4.84
N LEU A 140 9.31 9.14 -5.18
CA LEU A 140 8.47 9.89 -4.24
C LEU A 140 7.19 9.12 -3.87
N LEU A 141 6.55 8.48 -4.85
CA LEU A 141 5.36 7.67 -4.60
C LEU A 141 5.68 6.40 -3.82
N LYS A 142 6.87 5.82 -4.01
CA LYS A 142 7.34 4.70 -3.21
C LYS A 142 7.59 5.09 -1.76
N GLU A 143 8.20 6.27 -1.53
CA GLU A 143 8.37 6.84 -0.17
C GLU A 143 7.01 7.02 0.52
N LEU A 144 6.00 7.50 -0.23
CA LEU A 144 4.63 7.64 0.27
C LEU A 144 3.99 6.29 0.60
N ASP A 145 4.06 5.31 -0.31
CA ASP A 145 3.49 3.97 -0.15
C ASP A 145 4.11 3.24 1.06
N ASP A 146 5.44 3.29 1.20
CA ASP A 146 6.15 2.65 2.31
C ASP A 146 5.73 3.27 3.65
N LYS A 147 5.58 4.60 3.69
CA LYS A 147 5.14 5.31 4.89
C LYS A 147 3.67 5.07 5.22
N SER A 148 2.82 4.98 4.20
CA SER A 148 1.41 4.62 4.37
C SER A 148 1.26 3.16 4.86
N GLY A 149 2.09 2.25 4.35
CA GLY A 149 2.18 0.87 4.85
C GLY A 149 2.59 0.80 6.31
N GLU A 150 3.50 1.67 6.75
CA GLU A 150 3.85 1.79 8.18
C GLU A 150 2.65 2.21 9.04
N LYS A 151 1.85 3.19 8.57
CA LYS A 151 0.61 3.62 9.24
C LYS A 151 -0.39 2.47 9.41
N GLU A 152 -0.56 1.66 8.37
CA GLU A 152 -1.44 0.49 8.38
C GLU A 152 -1.03 -0.54 9.46
N ILE A 153 0.27 -0.74 9.68
CA ILE A 153 0.77 -1.60 10.76
C ILE A 153 0.34 -1.08 12.13
N TYR A 154 0.45 0.23 12.38
CA TYR A 154 0.00 0.81 13.66
C TYR A 154 -1.51 0.71 13.85
N LEU A 155 -2.30 0.90 12.79
CA LEU A 155 -3.75 0.70 12.85
C LEU A 155 -4.12 -0.73 13.25
N ARG A 156 -3.43 -1.73 12.69
CA ARG A 156 -3.61 -3.14 13.07
C ARG A 156 -3.22 -3.41 14.52
N LYS A 157 -2.03 -2.95 14.94
CA LYS A 157 -1.58 -3.07 16.34
C LYS A 157 -2.59 -2.46 17.32
N ASN A 158 -3.14 -1.29 16.97
CA ASN A 158 -4.15 -0.60 17.77
C ASN A 158 -5.44 -1.44 17.87
N ARG A 159 -5.92 -1.99 16.75
CA ARG A 159 -7.10 -2.87 16.72
C ARG A 159 -6.90 -4.11 17.59
N ASP A 160 -5.77 -4.80 17.46
CA ASP A 160 -5.46 -6.00 18.22
C ASP A 160 -5.35 -5.69 19.73
N ASN A 161 -4.67 -4.60 20.09
CA ASN A 161 -4.56 -4.16 21.47
C ASN A 161 -5.94 -3.80 22.08
N ASN A 162 -6.81 -3.13 21.33
CA ASN A 162 -8.18 -2.82 21.77
C ASN A 162 -9.01 -4.09 21.99
N GLN A 163 -8.89 -5.10 21.12
CA GLN A 163 -9.58 -6.37 21.32
C GLN A 163 -9.10 -7.07 22.60
N GLU A 164 -7.81 -7.04 22.88
CA GLU A 164 -7.24 -7.63 24.08
C GLU A 164 -7.65 -6.88 25.35
N ILE A 165 -7.75 -5.55 25.29
CA ILE A 165 -8.32 -4.72 26.36
C ILE A 165 -9.77 -5.14 26.65
N LEU A 166 -10.60 -5.30 25.62
CA LEU A 166 -12.00 -5.72 25.78
C LEU A 166 -12.12 -7.10 26.43
N ARG A 167 -11.33 -8.07 25.98
CA ARG A 167 -11.27 -9.43 26.55
C ARG A 167 -10.83 -9.41 28.02
N THR A 168 -9.75 -8.70 28.31
CA THR A 168 -9.20 -8.60 29.68
C THR A 168 -10.20 -7.89 30.61
N ASN A 169 -10.88 -6.84 30.16
CA ASN A 169 -11.94 -6.17 30.93
C ASN A 169 -13.11 -7.11 31.25
N TYR A 170 -13.54 -7.92 30.28
CA TYR A 170 -14.58 -8.91 30.51
C TYR A 170 -14.16 -9.95 31.56
N GLN A 171 -12.94 -10.49 31.45
CA GLN A 171 -12.41 -11.43 32.44
C GLN A 171 -12.31 -10.81 33.84
N LEU A 172 -11.84 -9.57 33.94
CA LEU A 172 -11.81 -8.84 35.21
C LEU A 172 -13.20 -8.70 35.84
N LYS A 173 -14.22 -8.37 35.04
CA LYS A 173 -15.61 -8.25 35.51
C LYS A 173 -16.11 -9.59 36.05
N VAL A 174 -15.89 -10.68 35.33
CA VAL A 174 -16.30 -12.03 35.74
C VAL A 174 -15.58 -12.46 37.02
N THR A 175 -14.25 -12.26 37.09
CA THR A 175 -13.45 -12.61 38.28
C THR A 175 -13.91 -11.84 39.52
N LYS A 176 -14.18 -10.54 39.39
CA LYS A 176 -14.72 -9.71 40.50
C LYS A 176 -16.07 -10.22 40.98
N SER A 177 -16.99 -10.47 40.05
CA SER A 177 -18.32 -11.01 40.39
C SER A 177 -18.26 -12.39 41.06
N ARG A 178 -17.34 -13.27 40.64
CA ARG A 178 -17.12 -14.58 41.29
C ARG A 178 -16.60 -14.43 42.72
N ILE A 179 -15.67 -13.50 42.96
CA ILE A 179 -15.16 -13.22 44.31
C ILE A 179 -16.31 -12.73 45.20
N GLU A 180 -17.14 -11.82 44.71
CA GLU A 180 -18.32 -11.30 45.44
C GLU A 180 -19.30 -12.44 45.79
N SER A 181 -19.61 -13.32 44.83
CA SER A 181 -20.47 -14.50 45.06
C SER A 181 -19.92 -15.43 46.14
N TYR A 182 -18.63 -15.78 46.07
CA TYR A 182 -18.03 -16.67 47.07
C TYR A 182 -17.92 -16.03 48.46
N ASN A 183 -17.75 -14.71 48.54
CA ASN A 183 -17.82 -14.00 49.81
C ASN A 183 -19.24 -14.08 50.41
N ALA A 184 -20.29 -13.86 49.59
CA ALA A 184 -21.67 -14.00 50.06
C ALA A 184 -21.98 -15.43 50.53
N GLU A 185 -21.49 -16.45 49.82
CA GLU A 185 -21.63 -17.84 50.26
C GLU A 185 -20.91 -18.11 51.58
N LYS A 186 -19.73 -17.52 51.82
CA LYS A 186 -19.03 -17.62 53.11
C LYS A 186 -19.86 -17.01 54.24
N ASP A 187 -20.49 -15.85 54.01
CA ASP A 187 -21.33 -15.20 55.01
C ASP A 187 -22.52 -16.08 55.40
N ILE A 188 -23.13 -16.77 54.42
CA ILE A 188 -24.20 -17.75 54.66
C ILE A 188 -23.68 -18.94 55.49
N ILE A 189 -22.53 -19.51 55.13
CA ILE A 189 -21.94 -20.65 55.88
C ILE A 189 -21.59 -20.23 57.32
N ASN A 190 -21.05 -19.02 57.51
CA ASN A 190 -20.76 -18.46 58.83
C ASN A 190 -22.03 -18.28 59.68
N ALA A 191 -23.13 -17.82 59.07
CA ALA A 191 -24.41 -17.72 59.74
C ALA A 191 -24.95 -19.10 60.15
N GLN A 192 -24.83 -20.12 59.30
CA GLN A 192 -25.21 -21.50 59.61
C GLN A 192 -24.40 -22.07 60.78
N ILE A 193 -23.07 -21.85 60.81
CA ILE A 193 -22.22 -22.26 61.92
C ILE A 193 -22.64 -21.56 63.22
N THR A 194 -22.92 -20.25 63.15
CA THR A 194 -23.37 -19.47 64.32
C THR A 194 -24.68 -20.00 64.86
N HIS A 195 -25.65 -20.26 63.99
CA HIS A 195 -26.95 -20.83 64.36
C HIS A 195 -26.82 -22.23 65.00
N ALA A 196 -26.02 -23.12 64.41
CA ALA A 196 -25.77 -24.45 64.96
C ALA A 196 -25.12 -24.39 66.36
N LYS A 197 -24.18 -23.46 66.59
CA LYS A 197 -23.58 -23.24 67.92
C LYS A 197 -24.59 -22.78 68.96
N ILE A 198 -25.50 -21.86 68.59
CA ILE A 198 -26.57 -21.40 69.47
C ILE A 198 -27.48 -22.56 69.85
N ASN A 199 -27.87 -23.40 68.89
CA ASN A 199 -28.71 -24.57 69.14
C ASN A 199 -28.05 -25.59 70.07
N ILE A 200 -26.75 -25.88 69.89
CA ILE A 200 -25.99 -26.75 70.80
C ILE A 200 -26.07 -26.19 72.23
N LYS A 201 -25.79 -24.90 72.41
CA LYS A 201 -25.83 -24.26 73.72
C LYS A 201 -27.20 -24.38 74.39
N ASN A 202 -28.28 -24.12 73.65
CA ASN A 202 -29.65 -24.24 74.16
C ASN A 202 -29.99 -25.68 74.59
N LEU A 203 -29.55 -26.68 73.81
CA LEU A 203 -29.76 -28.10 74.11
C LEU A 203 -28.94 -28.58 75.31
N GLU A 204 -27.71 -28.06 75.49
CA GLU A 204 -26.86 -28.34 76.65
C GLU A 204 -27.44 -27.76 77.95
N GLU A 205 -28.17 -26.65 77.88
CA GLU A 205 -28.82 -25.99 79.02
C GLU A 205 -30.19 -26.63 79.41
N THR A 206 -30.71 -27.58 78.62
CA THR A 206 -32.02 -28.22 78.86
C THR A 206 -31.87 -29.55 79.63
N GLU A 207 -32.40 -29.63 80.85
CA GLU A 207 -32.25 -30.83 81.72
C GLU A 207 -33.17 -32.01 81.36
N GLN A 208 -34.29 -31.76 80.66
CA GLN A 208 -35.21 -32.79 80.16
C GLN A 208 -34.69 -33.42 78.86
N HIS A 209 -34.79 -34.75 78.72
CA HIS A 209 -34.39 -35.53 77.52
C HIS A 209 -32.87 -35.56 77.19
N LYS A 210 -32.00 -35.72 78.20
CA LYS A 210 -30.53 -35.75 78.03
C LYS A 210 -30.00 -36.65 76.92
N TYR A 211 -30.58 -37.84 76.70
CA TYR A 211 -30.12 -38.76 75.64
C TYR A 211 -30.52 -38.29 74.24
N ASP A 212 -31.74 -37.79 74.06
CA ASP A 212 -32.22 -37.26 72.77
C ASP A 212 -31.48 -35.98 72.39
N ASN A 213 -31.19 -35.11 73.38
CA ASN A 213 -30.38 -33.90 73.18
C ASN A 213 -28.96 -34.24 72.72
N LEU A 214 -28.36 -35.34 73.21
CA LEU A 214 -27.01 -35.75 72.83
C LEU A 214 -26.90 -36.11 71.35
N TYR A 215 -27.94 -36.75 70.78
CA TYR A 215 -28.01 -37.09 69.37
C TYR A 215 -28.07 -35.84 68.48
N GLU A 216 -28.96 -34.89 68.79
CA GLU A 216 -29.09 -33.64 68.03
C GLU A 216 -27.84 -32.75 68.15
N ILE A 217 -27.22 -32.69 69.34
CA ILE A 217 -25.94 -31.99 69.54
C ILE A 217 -24.86 -32.55 68.59
N ASN A 218 -24.73 -33.87 68.50
CA ASN A 218 -23.74 -34.49 67.61
C ASN A 218 -24.02 -34.17 66.13
N LYS A 219 -25.28 -34.17 65.71
CA LYS A 219 -25.66 -33.76 64.35
C LYS A 219 -25.28 -32.30 64.04
N PHE A 220 -25.48 -31.38 64.98
CA PHE A 220 -25.02 -29.99 64.83
C PHE A 220 -23.49 -29.89 64.80
N ARG A 221 -22.77 -30.68 65.60
CA ARG A 221 -21.30 -30.73 65.60
C ARG A 221 -20.76 -31.21 64.24
N ASP A 222 -21.33 -32.28 63.69
CA ASP A 222 -20.97 -32.79 62.36
C ASP A 222 -21.23 -31.73 61.27
N SER A 223 -22.39 -31.06 61.32
CA SER A 223 -22.73 -29.97 60.40
C SER A 223 -21.76 -28.79 60.50
N ILE A 224 -21.34 -28.41 61.70
CA ILE A 224 -20.32 -27.37 61.91
C ILE A 224 -19.00 -27.80 61.26
N GLU A 225 -18.58 -29.05 61.43
CA GLU A 225 -17.31 -29.54 60.88
C GLU A 225 -17.33 -29.61 59.35
N GLU A 226 -18.45 -30.03 58.75
CA GLU A 226 -18.65 -29.98 57.30
C GLU A 226 -18.63 -28.53 56.78
N ASN A 227 -19.31 -27.61 57.45
CA ASN A 227 -19.34 -26.21 57.07
C ASN A 227 -17.98 -25.51 57.20
N LYS A 228 -17.16 -25.88 58.19
CA LYS A 228 -15.77 -25.41 58.27
C LYS A 228 -14.93 -25.88 57.08
N LYS A 229 -15.11 -27.12 56.62
CA LYS A 229 -14.42 -27.64 55.41
C LYS A 229 -14.82 -26.83 54.18
N LYS A 230 -16.13 -26.61 53.97
CA LYS A 230 -16.65 -25.76 52.88
C LYS A 230 -16.07 -24.35 52.95
N LEU A 231 -15.99 -23.75 54.14
CA LEU A 231 -15.44 -22.40 54.32
C LEU A 231 -13.96 -22.32 53.89
N LYS A 232 -13.16 -23.32 54.27
CA LYS A 232 -11.75 -23.42 53.85
C LYS A 232 -11.60 -23.55 52.33
N GLU A 233 -12.47 -24.32 51.68
CA GLU A 233 -12.49 -24.44 50.21
C GLU A 233 -12.83 -23.12 49.52
N LYS A 234 -13.79 -22.36 50.07
CA LYS A 234 -14.15 -21.02 49.57
C LYS A 234 -13.01 -20.04 49.75
N ASP A 235 -12.33 -20.04 50.90
CA ASP A 235 -11.16 -19.20 51.15
C ASP A 235 -10.05 -19.45 50.14
N ASN A 236 -9.72 -20.73 49.88
CA ASN A 236 -8.73 -21.09 48.88
C ASN A 236 -9.13 -20.61 47.48
N THR A 237 -10.41 -20.76 47.12
CA THR A 237 -10.94 -20.32 45.82
C THR A 237 -10.88 -18.80 45.68
N ILE A 238 -11.24 -18.05 46.72
CA ILE A 238 -11.17 -16.58 46.72
C ILE A 238 -9.71 -16.12 46.61
N ALA A 239 -8.79 -16.73 47.36
CA ALA A 239 -7.37 -16.39 47.29
C ALA A 239 -6.79 -16.61 45.88
N TYR A 240 -7.17 -17.71 45.23
CA TYR A 240 -6.82 -17.97 43.83
C TYR A 240 -7.38 -16.89 42.89
N LEU A 241 -8.68 -16.57 43.00
CA LEU A 241 -9.30 -15.54 42.15
C LEU A 241 -8.75 -14.14 42.40
N GLN A 242 -8.35 -13.81 43.64
CA GLN A 242 -7.67 -12.55 43.95
C GLN A 242 -6.31 -12.46 43.24
N THR A 243 -5.56 -13.56 43.24
CA THR A 243 -4.29 -13.66 42.52
C THR A 243 -4.50 -13.46 41.01
N GLU A 244 -5.50 -14.11 40.42
CA GLU A 244 -5.84 -13.94 39.01
C GLU A 244 -6.31 -12.51 38.69
N LYS A 245 -7.10 -11.89 39.57
CA LYS A 245 -7.50 -10.48 39.43
C LYS A 245 -6.27 -9.56 39.36
N ILE A 246 -5.29 -9.73 40.24
CA ILE A 246 -4.07 -8.90 40.25
C ILE A 246 -3.26 -9.09 38.96
N LYS A 247 -3.14 -10.33 38.46
CA LYS A 247 -2.48 -10.62 37.19
C LYS A 247 -3.18 -9.90 36.02
N LEU A 248 -4.50 -9.99 35.95
CA LEU A 248 -5.30 -9.32 34.93
C LEU A 248 -5.23 -7.79 35.03
N GLU A 249 -5.24 -7.21 36.24
CA GLU A 249 -5.08 -5.77 36.44
C GLU A 249 -3.69 -5.28 36.00
N THR A 250 -2.65 -6.05 36.31
CA THR A 250 -1.28 -5.77 35.86
C THR A 250 -1.16 -5.88 34.33
N TYR A 251 -1.79 -6.90 33.74
CA TYR A 251 -1.83 -7.05 32.29
C TYR A 251 -2.57 -5.90 31.61
N MET A 252 -3.70 -5.47 32.16
CA MET A 252 -4.45 -4.30 31.69
C MET A 252 -3.61 -3.01 31.70
N GLN A 253 -2.79 -2.80 32.73
CA GLN A 253 -1.87 -1.65 32.77
C GLN A 253 -0.84 -1.70 31.63
N LYS A 254 -0.29 -2.89 31.32
CA LYS A 254 0.60 -3.09 30.18
C LYS A 254 -0.09 -2.78 28.85
N LEU A 255 -1.31 -3.27 28.64
CA LEU A 255 -2.10 -3.00 27.44
C LEU A 255 -2.40 -1.49 27.26
N LYS A 256 -2.71 -0.78 28.35
CA LYS A 256 -2.90 0.67 28.33
C LYS A 256 -1.60 1.43 27.99
N LYS A 257 -0.46 0.98 28.52
CA LYS A 257 0.84 1.55 28.17
C LYS A 257 1.16 1.34 26.69
N ASN A 258 0.96 0.12 26.18
CA ASN A 258 1.14 -0.20 24.76
C ASN A 258 0.23 0.68 23.88
N GLN A 259 -1.02 0.91 24.30
CA GLN A 259 -1.94 1.78 23.58
C GLN A 259 -1.40 3.22 23.46
N ALA A 260 -0.86 3.76 24.55
CA ALA A 260 -0.28 5.10 24.55
C ALA A 260 0.94 5.20 23.65
N GLU A 261 1.80 4.19 23.64
CA GLU A 261 2.97 4.12 22.75
C GLU A 261 2.55 4.03 21.28
N ILE A 262 1.59 3.15 20.94
CA ILE A 262 1.04 3.04 19.58
C ILE A 262 0.45 4.38 19.12
N ASN A 263 -0.32 5.06 19.97
CA ASN A 263 -0.92 6.35 19.62
C ASN A 263 0.15 7.42 19.37
N LYS A 264 1.19 7.48 20.20
CA LYS A 264 2.31 8.42 20.05
C LYS A 264 3.05 8.20 18.73
N ASP A 265 3.31 6.95 18.36
CA ASP A 265 3.98 6.64 17.10
C ASP A 265 3.07 6.89 15.90
N PHE A 266 1.77 6.61 16.02
CA PHE A 266 0.77 6.91 14.99
C PHE A 266 0.67 8.42 14.70
N GLU A 267 0.64 9.25 15.74
CA GLU A 267 0.58 10.72 15.62
C GLU A 267 1.76 11.31 14.84
N ARG A 268 2.93 10.66 14.89
CA ARG A 268 4.14 11.10 14.16
C ARG A 268 4.07 10.84 12.66
N ILE A 269 3.25 9.88 12.21
CA ILE A 269 3.22 9.47 10.81
C ILE A 269 2.46 10.46 9.94
N ASN A 270 1.36 11.06 10.43
CA ASN A 270 0.56 12.00 9.61
C ASN A 270 1.39 13.21 9.14
N PRO A 271 2.17 13.90 9.99
CA PRO A 271 3.06 14.97 9.53
C PRO A 271 4.11 14.51 8.51
N GLN A 272 4.60 13.27 8.64
CA GLN A 272 5.58 12.70 7.70
C GLN A 272 4.95 12.43 6.34
N LEU A 273 3.72 11.89 6.30
CA LEU A 273 2.94 11.72 5.08
C LEU A 273 2.66 13.07 4.41
N ASP A 274 2.32 14.09 5.19
CA ASP A 274 2.08 15.45 4.68
C ASP A 274 3.36 16.05 4.08
N ALA A 275 4.51 15.85 4.71
CA ALA A 275 5.79 16.30 4.18
C ALA A 275 6.15 15.61 2.85
N ILE A 276 5.90 14.31 2.73
CA ILE A 276 6.10 13.56 1.48
C ILE A 276 5.14 14.08 0.39
N MET A 277 3.87 14.30 0.73
CA MET A 277 2.90 14.88 -0.21
C MET A 277 3.28 16.27 -0.68
N ALA A 278 3.80 17.13 0.20
CA ALA A 278 4.28 18.45 -0.20
C ALA A 278 5.44 18.35 -1.22
N LYS A 279 6.36 17.38 -1.07
CA LYS A 279 7.40 17.11 -2.08
C LYS A 279 6.80 16.64 -3.40
N ILE A 280 5.79 15.78 -3.36
CA ILE A 280 5.07 15.30 -4.55
C ILE A 280 4.39 16.47 -5.26
N GLU A 281 3.64 17.30 -4.54
CA GLU A 281 2.98 18.47 -5.12
C GLU A 281 3.97 19.44 -5.77
N ALA A 282 5.11 19.72 -5.12
CA ALA A 282 6.17 20.54 -5.69
C ALA A 282 6.73 19.93 -6.97
N PHE A 283 6.99 18.63 -6.97
CA PHE A 283 7.45 17.89 -8.14
C PHE A 283 6.45 17.97 -9.31
N TYR A 284 5.15 17.82 -9.04
CA TYR A 284 4.11 17.97 -10.06
C TYR A 284 4.03 19.39 -10.61
N LYS A 285 4.13 20.42 -9.75
CA LYS A 285 4.14 21.83 -10.19
C LYS A 285 5.30 22.16 -11.12
N GLU A 286 6.48 21.62 -10.84
CA GLU A 286 7.68 21.86 -11.64
C GLU A 286 7.67 21.08 -12.96
N ASN A 287 7.21 19.83 -12.95
CA ASN A 287 7.39 18.92 -14.08
C ASN A 287 6.13 18.72 -14.95
N TYR A 288 4.96 19.09 -14.43
CA TYR A 288 3.66 18.90 -15.07
C TYR A 288 2.76 20.16 -14.90
N PRO A 289 3.22 21.35 -15.34
CA PRO A 289 2.49 22.61 -15.13
C PRO A 289 1.11 22.64 -15.81
N ASP A 290 0.94 21.91 -16.91
CA ASP A 290 -0.32 21.83 -17.67
C ASP A 290 -1.40 20.97 -16.98
N TYR A 291 -1.07 20.25 -15.90
CA TYR A 291 -1.99 19.39 -15.13
C TYR A 291 -2.64 20.11 -13.93
N LEU A 292 -2.35 21.40 -13.73
CA LEU A 292 -2.86 22.19 -12.60
C LEU A 292 -4.16 22.97 -12.90
N TRP A 293 -4.75 22.78 -14.09
CA TRP A 293 -5.96 23.47 -14.57
C TRP A 293 -6.99 22.48 -15.12
#